data_AF-A0AAW8KLU8-F1
#
_entry.id   AF-A0AAW8KLU8-F1
#
_cell.length_a   1.000
_cell.length_b   1.000
_cell.length_c   1.000
_cell.angle_alpha   90.00
_cell.angle_beta   90.00
_cell.angle_gamma   90.00
#
_symmetry.space_group_name_H-M   'P 1'
#
loop_
_entity.id
_entity.type
_entity.pdbx_description
1 polymer ?
#
loop_
_entity_poly.entity_id
_entity_poly.type
_entity_poly.pdbx_seq_one_letter_code
_entity_poly.pdbx_strand_id
1 'polypeptide(L)'
;MLSSAILNDEVAKRLISREYLAITAGETPDSGTIDAPIGRKDGSAIERQIDFLNGETAVTHYKRLAFRDGLSLVRLKLETG
;
A
#
# COMPACT_ATOMS: atom_id res chain seq x y z
N MET A 1 14.10 11.42 23.54
CA MET A 1 13.17 10.60 22.73
C MET A 1 11.74 11.17 22.82
N LEU A 2 11.50 12.43 22.46
CA LEU A 2 10.14 12.99 22.40
C LEU A 2 9.57 12.90 20.98
N SER A 3 10.40 13.19 19.97
CA SER A 3 10.05 13.11 18.55
C SER A 3 9.56 11.74 18.09
N SER A 4 10.21 10.65 18.53
CA SER A 4 9.79 9.28 18.17
C SER A 4 8.43 8.91 18.76
N ALA A 5 8.08 9.40 19.94
CA ALA A 5 6.79 9.12 20.57
C ALA A 5 5.66 9.86 19.84
N ILE A 6 5.91 11.12 19.45
CA ILE A 6 4.97 11.93 18.67
C ILE A 6 4.72 11.31 17.29
N LEU A 7 5.77 10.92 16.56
CA LEU A 7 5.59 10.28 15.24
C LEU A 7 4.80 8.98 15.34
N ASN A 8 5.08 8.13 16.33
CA ASN A 8 4.34 6.88 16.50
C ASN A 8 2.86 7.13 16.81
N ASP A 9 2.55 8.13 17.65
CA ASP A 9 1.16 8.52 17.93
C ASP A 9 0.45 9.05 16.68
N GLU A 10 1.14 9.87 15.87
CA GLU A 10 0.60 10.37 14.60
C GLU A 10 0.38 9.25 13.56
N VAL A 11 1.29 8.28 13.46
CA VAL A 11 1.10 7.08 12.62
C VAL A 11 -0.09 6.27 13.11
N ALA A 12 -0.17 6.00 14.41
CA ALA A 12 -1.27 5.23 15.01
C ALA A 12 -2.64 5.93 14.82
N LYS A 13 -2.66 7.27 14.88
CA LYS A 13 -3.85 8.09 14.61
C LYS A 13 -4.11 8.34 13.11
N ARG A 14 -3.31 7.76 12.22
CA ARG A 14 -3.39 7.95 10.75
C ARG A 14 -3.30 9.42 10.32
N LEU A 15 -2.60 10.25 11.08
CA LEU A 15 -2.36 11.67 10.77
C LEU A 15 -1.26 11.86 9.73
N ILE A 16 -0.42 10.84 9.52
CA ILE A 16 0.61 10.84 8.47
C ILE A 16 0.04 10.25 7.19
N SER A 17 -0.14 11.10 6.18
CA SER A 17 -0.47 10.67 4.82
C SER A 17 0.79 10.27 4.07
N ARG A 18 0.81 9.06 3.51
CA ARG A 18 1.90 8.56 2.66
C ARG A 18 1.38 8.34 1.25
N GLU A 19 2.02 9.02 0.29
CA GLU A 19 1.74 8.88 -1.12
C GLU A 19 2.99 8.45 -1.88
N TYR A 20 2.79 7.56 -2.85
CA TYR A 20 3.86 7.00 -3.69
C TYR A 20 3.46 7.06 -5.16
N LEU A 21 4.46 7.06 -6.04
CA LEU A 21 4.30 6.88 -7.48
C LEU A 21 4.89 5.54 -7.89
N ALA A 22 4.16 4.80 -8.72
CA ALA A 22 4.57 3.51 -9.25
C ALA A 22 4.28 3.41 -10.75
N ILE A 23 5.09 2.62 -11.45
CA ILE A 23 4.83 2.18 -12.82
C ILE A 23 4.34 0.73 -12.75
N THR A 24 3.19 0.45 -13.35
CA THR A 24 2.63 -0.90 -13.45
C THR A 24 2.48 -1.33 -14.91
N ALA A 25 2.58 -2.64 -15.15
CA ALA A 25 2.31 -3.20 -16.46
C ALA A 25 0.80 -3.23 -16.74
N GLY A 26 0.43 -2.97 -17.99
CA GLY A 26 -0.95 -2.94 -18.45
C GLY A 26 -1.66 -1.62 -18.18
N GLU A 27 -2.88 -1.53 -18.72
CA GLU A 27 -3.80 -0.45 -18.45
C GLU A 27 -4.55 -0.74 -17.15
N THR A 28 -4.20 -0.03 -16.06
CA THR A 28 -4.98 -0.14 -14.82
C THR A 28 -6.31 0.59 -14.94
N PRO A 29 -7.32 0.24 -14.14
CA PRO A 29 -8.48 1.10 -13.95
C PRO A 29 -8.06 2.52 -13.55
N ASP A 30 -8.94 3.49 -13.78
CA ASP A 30 -8.64 4.90 -13.51
C ASP A 30 -8.40 5.16 -12.02
N SER A 31 -9.10 4.43 -11.15
CA SER A 31 -8.86 4.41 -9.71
C SER A 31 -9.45 3.16 -9.08
N GLY A 32 -9.07 2.88 -7.83
CA GLY A 32 -9.65 1.82 -7.03
C GLY A 32 -9.01 1.70 -5.66
N THR A 33 -9.44 0.69 -4.92
CA THR A 33 -8.87 0.30 -3.63
C THR A 33 -8.49 -1.17 -3.72
N ILE A 34 -7.26 -1.49 -3.33
CA ILE A 34 -6.82 -2.86 -3.08
C ILE A 34 -6.97 -3.06 -1.57
N ASP A 35 -7.95 -3.88 -1.20
CA ASP A 35 -8.23 -4.30 0.17
C ASP A 35 -8.06 -5.82 0.24
N ALA A 36 -6.86 -6.24 0.64
CA ALA A 36 -6.50 -7.65 0.73
C ALA A 36 -5.46 -7.80 1.85
N PRO A 37 -5.75 -8.57 2.92
CA PRO A 37 -4.85 -8.74 4.05
C PRO A 37 -3.54 -9.41 3.62
N ILE A 38 -2.43 -8.97 4.22
CA ILE A 38 -1.08 -9.41 3.85
C ILE A 38 -0.43 -10.13 5.03
N GLY A 39 -0.03 -11.38 4.81
CA GLY A 39 0.74 -12.21 5.74
C GLY A 39 2.15 -12.50 5.24
N ARG A 40 2.96 -13.15 6.09
CA ARG A 40 4.23 -13.74 5.65
C ARG A 40 3.95 -15.00 4.83
N LYS A 41 4.74 -15.24 3.79
CA LYS A 41 4.69 -16.50 3.07
C LYS A 41 5.37 -17.60 3.89
N ASP A 42 4.73 -18.76 4.01
CA ASP A 42 5.30 -19.90 4.74
C ASP A 42 6.69 -20.26 4.22
N GLY A 43 7.62 -20.46 5.15
CA GLY A 43 9.02 -20.76 4.84
C GLY A 43 9.84 -19.56 4.35
N SER A 44 9.28 -18.34 4.31
CA SER A 44 10.02 -17.13 3.93
C SER A 44 10.08 -16.08 5.05
N ALA A 45 11.29 -15.61 5.34
CA ALA A 45 11.51 -14.51 6.27
C ALA A 45 11.25 -13.13 5.64
N ILE A 46 11.13 -13.03 4.31
CA ILE A 46 11.07 -11.76 3.57
C ILE A 46 9.79 -11.69 2.72
N GLU A 47 9.45 -12.76 2.02
CA GLU A 47 8.30 -12.76 1.11
C GLU A 47 6.98 -12.63 1.87
N ARG A 48 6.06 -11.89 1.27
CA ARG A 48 4.69 -11.68 1.77
C ARG A 48 3.70 -12.10 0.72
N GLN A 49 2.52 -12.50 1.16
CA GLN A 49 1.42 -12.95 0.30
C GLN A 49 0.08 -12.47 0.84
N ILE A 50 -0.95 -12.52 -0.01
CA ILE A 50 -2.33 -12.34 0.46
C ILE A 50 -2.69 -13.53 1.35
N ASP A 51 -3.11 -13.26 2.57
CA ASP A 51 -3.53 -14.28 3.54
C ASP A 51 -4.78 -13.79 4.28
N PHE A 52 -5.93 -14.35 3.92
CA PHE A 52 -7.21 -14.00 4.54
C PHE A 52 -7.43 -14.63 5.93
N LEU A 53 -6.63 -15.62 6.31
CA LEU A 53 -6.77 -16.30 7.59
C LEU A 53 -5.91 -15.65 8.67
N ASN A 54 -4.66 -15.31 8.33
CA ASN A 54 -3.67 -14.81 9.30
C ASN A 54 -3.01 -13.49 8.91
N GLY A 55 -3.34 -12.91 7.75
CA GLY A 55 -2.76 -11.65 7.29
C GLY A 55 -3.25 -10.44 8.08
N GLU A 56 -2.40 -9.43 8.19
CA GLU A 56 -2.79 -8.14 8.74
C GLU A 56 -3.59 -7.33 7.71
N THR A 57 -4.55 -6.52 8.15
CA THR A 57 -5.33 -5.64 7.26
C THR A 57 -4.41 -4.74 6.45
N ALA A 58 -4.54 -4.80 5.12
CA ALA A 58 -3.76 -3.99 4.20
C ALA A 58 -4.65 -3.36 3.12
N VAL A 59 -4.72 -2.03 3.13
CA VAL A 59 -5.56 -1.20 2.27
C VAL A 59 -4.71 -0.14 1.58
N THR A 60 -4.74 -0.15 0.25
CA THR A 60 -4.08 0.84 -0.60
C THR A 60 -5.06 1.40 -1.63
N HIS A 61 -5.21 2.71 -1.65
CA HIS A 61 -5.96 3.40 -2.70
C HIS A 61 -5.04 3.75 -3.85
N TYR A 62 -5.54 3.67 -5.07
CA TYR A 62 -4.78 4.05 -6.24
C TYR A 62 -5.57 4.92 -7.21
N LYS A 63 -4.84 5.75 -7.96
CA LYS A 63 -5.35 6.51 -9.10
C LYS A 63 -4.33 6.48 -10.22
N ARG A 64 -4.74 6.07 -11.41
CA ARG A 64 -3.92 6.16 -12.62
C ARG A 64 -3.80 7.63 -13.03
N LEU A 65 -2.58 8.06 -13.32
CA LEU A 65 -2.26 9.42 -13.72
C LEU A 65 -1.95 9.52 -15.22
N ALA A 66 -1.38 8.46 -15.79
CA ALA A 66 -1.10 8.35 -17.22
C ALA A 66 -1.05 6.89 -17.64
N PHE A 67 -1.27 6.65 -18.94
CA PHE A 67 -1.05 5.37 -19.59
C PHE A 67 -0.33 5.59 -20.92
N ARG A 68 0.78 4.89 -21.13
CA ARG A 68 1.59 4.96 -22.35
C ARG A 68 2.38 3.68 -22.53
N ASP A 69 2.52 3.21 -23.76
CA ASP A 69 3.36 2.06 -24.13
C ASP A 69 3.07 0.79 -23.31
N GLY A 70 1.80 0.56 -22.98
CA GLY A 70 1.39 -0.61 -22.18
C GLY A 70 1.73 -0.50 -20.69
N LEU A 71 2.10 0.69 -20.20
CA LEU A 71 2.44 0.96 -18.80
C LEU A 71 1.55 2.05 -18.21
N SER A 72 1.15 1.87 -16.95
CA SER A 72 0.39 2.87 -16.19
C SER A 72 1.27 3.55 -15.14
N LEU A 73 1.24 4.88 -15.10
CA LEU A 73 1.74 5.64 -13.95
C LEU A 73 0.61 5.76 -12.93
N VAL A 74 0.85 5.31 -11.71
CA VAL A 74 -0.16 5.20 -10.67
C VAL A 74 0.29 5.93 -9.41
N ARG A 75 -0.59 6.76 -8.85
CA ARG A 75 -0.46 7.33 -7.52
C ARG A 75 -1.09 6.37 -6.51
N LEU A 76 -0.34 6.00 -5.49
CA LEU A 76 -0.76 5.13 -4.39
C LEU A 76 -0.88 5.96 -3.12
N LYS A 77 -1.96 5.76 -2.37
CA LYS A 77 -2.15 6.31 -1.03
C LYS A 77 -2.39 5.17 -0.05
N LEU A 78 -1.53 5.07 0.96
CA LEU A 78 -1.63 4.03 1.97
C LEU A 78 -2.63 4.44 3.06
N GLU A 79 -3.62 3.59 3.31
CA GLU A 79 -4.48 3.72 4.49
C GLU A 79 -3.88 2.95 5.68
N THR A 80 -3.23 1.82 5.40
CA THR A 80 -2.56 0.95 6.38
C THR A 80 -1.07 0.81 6.10
N GLY A 81 -0.33 0.23 7.04
CA GLY A 81 1.13 0.01 6.98
C GLY A 81 1.90 1.11 7.66
#